data_AF-A0A5D3ASL3-F1
#
_entry.id   AF-A0A5D3ASL3-F1
#
_cell.length_a   1.000
_cell.length_b   1.000
_cell.length_c   1.000
_cell.angle_alpha   90.00
_cell.angle_beta   90.00
_cell.angle_gamma   90.00
#
_symmetry.space_group_name_H-M   'P 1'
#
loop_
_entity.id
_entity.type
_entity.pdbx_description
1 polymer ?
#
loop_
_entity_poly.entity_id
_entity_poly.type
_entity_poly.pdbx_seq_one_letter_code
_entity_poly.pdbx_strand_id
1 'polypeptide(L)'
;MPSLSLLRPALAPLLARPIAPIAVRHISTSPIARLATPSNYTGPTHVPAGPPKSPNPIETGTADAVSASPYPDYSKGPSALDKASQLLFLTEIVRGMWIVLEQFFRPPYTIMYPFEKGPLSARFRGEHALRRYPNGEERCIACKLCEAICPAQAITIESEAREDGSRRTTRYDIDMTKCIYCGFCQEACPVDAIVETQNQEFSTETREELLYNKEKLLMNGDRAEPEIQANLQSEHFYR
;
A
#
# COMPACT_ATOMS: atom_id res chain seq x y z
N MET A 1 -62.31 -46.31 -21.44
CA MET A 1 -63.21 -45.37 -20.70
C MET A 1 -62.35 -44.23 -20.17
N PRO A 2 -62.86 -42.99 -20.22
CA PRO A 2 -62.30 -41.81 -20.90
C PRO A 2 -61.25 -41.05 -20.06
N SER A 3 -60.19 -40.44 -20.60
CA SER A 3 -60.05 -39.21 -21.42
C SER A 3 -59.95 -37.90 -20.61
N LEU A 4 -59.06 -37.01 -21.09
CA LEU A 4 -58.87 -35.57 -20.78
C LEU A 4 -57.76 -35.32 -19.75
N SER A 5 -56.52 -34.92 -20.06
CA SER A 5 -55.98 -33.89 -20.98
C SER A 5 -56.60 -32.52 -20.75
N LEU A 6 -55.85 -31.58 -20.14
CA LEU A 6 -55.96 -30.11 -20.26
C LEU A 6 -54.73 -29.52 -19.51
N LEU A 7 -53.63 -29.23 -20.22
CA LEU A 7 -53.27 -27.92 -20.80
C LEU A 7 -52.96 -26.80 -19.77
N ARG A 8 -51.67 -26.42 -19.77
CA ARG A 8 -51.05 -25.18 -19.28
C ARG A 8 -51.82 -23.92 -19.71
N PRO A 9 -51.75 -22.82 -18.96
CA PRO A 9 -50.77 -21.76 -19.27
C PRO A 9 -50.12 -21.14 -18.00
N ALA A 10 -48.80 -20.96 -17.94
CA ALA A 10 -48.08 -19.77 -18.42
C ALA A 10 -48.62 -18.45 -17.81
N LEU A 11 -48.28 -18.19 -16.54
CA LEU A 11 -48.32 -16.83 -15.99
C LEU A 11 -46.92 -16.22 -16.08
N ALA A 12 -46.75 -15.32 -17.04
CA ALA A 12 -45.71 -14.30 -17.02
C ALA A 12 -46.11 -13.21 -16.02
N PRO A 13 -45.20 -12.69 -15.20
CA PRO A 13 -45.52 -11.57 -14.33
C PRO A 13 -45.68 -10.29 -15.16
N LEU A 14 -46.83 -9.65 -15.01
CA LEU A 14 -47.18 -8.37 -15.60
C LEU A 14 -46.19 -7.29 -15.14
N LEU A 15 -45.59 -6.64 -16.14
CA LEU A 15 -44.80 -5.42 -16.00
C LEU A 15 -45.67 -4.31 -15.40
N ALA A 16 -45.42 -3.97 -14.13
CA ALA A 16 -45.92 -2.74 -13.54
C ALA A 16 -45.11 -1.55 -14.09
N ARG A 17 -45.77 -0.68 -14.85
CA ARG A 17 -45.22 0.62 -15.28
C ARG A 17 -45.11 1.53 -14.05
N PRO A 18 -44.01 2.29 -13.87
CA PRO A 18 -43.91 3.22 -12.74
C PRO A 18 -44.77 4.46 -12.99
N ILE A 19 -45.55 4.85 -11.99
CA ILE A 19 -46.22 6.14 -11.89
C ILE A 19 -45.12 7.18 -11.61
N ALA A 20 -45.00 8.18 -12.47
CA ALA A 20 -44.07 9.29 -12.29
C ALA A 20 -44.48 10.14 -11.08
N PRO A 21 -43.60 10.44 -10.10
CA PRO A 21 -43.91 11.41 -9.08
C PRO A 21 -43.75 12.83 -9.62
N ILE A 22 -44.74 13.66 -9.31
CA ILE A 22 -44.78 15.10 -9.53
C ILE A 22 -43.62 15.74 -8.75
N ALA A 23 -42.76 16.49 -9.45
CA ALA A 23 -41.61 17.15 -8.88
C ALA A 23 -42.04 18.38 -8.04
N VAL A 24 -42.11 18.22 -6.71
CA VAL A 24 -42.04 19.34 -5.78
C VAL A 24 -40.57 19.65 -5.56
N ARG A 25 -40.12 20.82 -6.03
CA ARG A 25 -38.76 21.33 -5.82
C ARG A 25 -38.57 21.65 -4.33
N HIS A 26 -38.03 20.71 -3.57
CA HIS A 26 -37.37 21.01 -2.31
C HIS A 26 -35.91 21.39 -2.59
N ILE A 27 -35.54 22.61 -2.19
CA ILE A 27 -34.17 23.10 -2.18
C ILE A 27 -33.45 22.34 -1.06
N SER A 28 -32.66 21.33 -1.41
CA SER A 28 -31.80 20.60 -0.48
C SER A 28 -30.39 20.55 -1.05
N THR A 29 -29.45 21.10 -0.30
CA THR A 29 -28.02 21.15 -0.61
C THR A 29 -27.33 19.88 -0.09
N SER A 30 -27.26 18.84 -0.91
CA SER A 30 -26.18 17.84 -0.82
C SER A 30 -26.15 17.00 -2.11
N PRO A 31 -24.99 16.83 -2.77
CA PRO A 31 -24.90 15.99 -3.95
C PRO A 31 -24.72 14.52 -3.56
N ILE A 32 -25.72 13.71 -3.92
CA ILE A 32 -25.63 12.40 -4.58
C ILE A 32 -24.43 11.52 -4.16
N ALA A 33 -24.75 10.51 -3.35
CA ALA A 33 -23.97 9.29 -3.19
C ALA A 33 -23.70 8.66 -4.57
N ARG A 34 -22.44 8.74 -5.03
CA ARG A 34 -21.92 7.87 -6.08
C ARG A 34 -21.56 6.53 -5.44
N LEU A 35 -22.24 5.47 -5.86
CA LEU A 35 -21.76 4.10 -5.61
C LEU A 35 -20.34 3.96 -6.18
N ALA A 36 -19.40 3.56 -5.33
CA ALA A 36 -18.04 3.25 -5.74
C ALA A 36 -18.00 1.92 -6.48
N THR A 37 -17.70 1.94 -7.78
CA THR A 37 -17.22 0.76 -8.51
C THR A 37 -15.77 0.48 -8.10
N PRO A 38 -15.33 -0.79 -7.96
CA PRO A 38 -13.95 -1.11 -7.59
C PRO A 38 -13.02 -0.73 -8.74
N SER A 39 -12.42 0.45 -8.66
CA SER A 39 -11.35 0.88 -9.53
C SER A 39 -10.04 0.38 -8.94
N ASN A 40 -9.35 -0.53 -9.64
CA ASN A 40 -7.99 -0.99 -9.30
C ASN A 40 -6.92 0.12 -9.45
N TYR A 41 -7.34 1.37 -9.69
CA TYR A 41 -6.50 2.54 -9.76
C TYR A 41 -7.20 3.67 -9.01
N THR A 42 -6.86 3.83 -7.73
CA THR A 42 -7.18 5.02 -6.91
C THR A 42 -6.02 6.02 -6.90
N GLY A 43 -5.05 5.85 -7.81
CA GLY A 43 -4.06 6.88 -8.12
C GLY A 43 -4.61 7.90 -9.12
N PRO A 44 -4.09 9.14 -9.14
CA PRO A 44 -4.43 10.08 -10.19
C PRO A 44 -4.05 9.49 -11.56
N THR A 45 -5.00 9.42 -12.50
CA THR A 45 -4.78 8.93 -13.88
C THR A 45 -3.77 9.78 -14.65
N HIS A 46 -3.47 10.97 -14.12
CA HIS A 46 -2.46 11.87 -14.61
C HIS A 46 -1.76 12.51 -13.40
N VAL A 47 -0.55 12.05 -13.08
CA VAL A 47 0.36 12.84 -12.23
C VAL A 47 0.83 13.99 -13.12
N PRO A 48 0.42 15.24 -12.90
CA PRO A 48 1.01 16.35 -13.63
C PRO A 48 2.52 16.25 -13.39
N ALA A 49 3.31 16.37 -14.45
CA ALA A 49 4.76 16.49 -14.31
C ALA A 49 5.00 17.47 -13.16
N GLY A 50 5.73 17.02 -12.14
CA GLY A 50 6.08 17.89 -11.02
C GLY A 50 6.60 19.22 -11.55
N PRO A 51 6.52 20.31 -10.77
CA PRO A 51 7.04 21.60 -11.21
C PRO A 51 8.40 21.37 -11.87
N PRO A 52 8.65 21.94 -13.06
CA PRO A 52 9.85 21.63 -13.82
C PRO A 52 10.99 21.64 -12.84
N LYS A 53 11.69 20.50 -12.70
CA LYS A 53 12.82 20.36 -11.76
C LYS A 53 13.56 21.68 -11.86
N SER A 54 13.60 22.43 -10.75
CA SER A 54 14.20 23.76 -10.77
C SER A 54 15.50 23.60 -11.54
N PRO A 55 15.72 24.37 -12.62
CA PRO A 55 16.95 24.22 -13.38
C PRO A 55 18.06 24.21 -12.33
N ASN A 56 18.85 23.13 -12.32
CA ASN A 56 19.94 22.94 -11.38
C ASN A 56 20.56 24.31 -11.13
N PRO A 57 20.71 24.78 -9.88
CA PRO A 57 21.37 26.05 -9.68
C PRO A 57 22.75 25.89 -10.32
N ILE A 58 22.98 26.67 -11.38
CA ILE A 58 24.21 26.71 -12.19
C ILE A 58 24.25 25.67 -13.34
N GLU A 59 23.45 25.88 -14.39
CA GLU A 59 23.86 25.58 -15.78
C GLU A 59 23.43 26.71 -16.74
N THR A 60 23.66 27.96 -16.36
CA THR A 60 23.90 29.02 -17.35
C THR A 60 25.41 29.16 -17.51
N GLY A 61 25.97 28.38 -18.43
CA GLY A 61 27.41 28.30 -18.64
C GLY A 61 27.78 27.78 -20.04
N THR A 62 27.42 28.52 -21.08
CA THR A 62 28.27 28.63 -22.28
C THR A 62 28.45 30.14 -22.47
N ALA A 63 29.64 30.75 -22.34
CA ALA A 63 30.91 30.38 -22.90
C ALA A 63 32.14 30.91 -22.12
N ASP A 64 32.10 31.01 -20.79
CA ASP A 64 33.24 31.52 -20.00
C ASP A 64 33.75 30.48 -19.00
N ALA A 65 34.34 29.41 -19.52
CA ALA A 65 35.21 28.53 -18.74
C ALA A 65 36.64 29.12 -18.68
N VAL A 66 36.85 30.27 -18.02
CA VAL A 66 38.19 30.79 -17.73
C VAL A 66 38.23 31.52 -16.37
N SER A 67 39.19 31.09 -15.55
CA SER A 67 39.69 31.65 -14.27
C SER A 67 39.04 31.16 -12.97
N ALA A 68 39.63 30.10 -12.43
CA ALA A 68 39.56 29.75 -11.02
C ALA A 68 40.36 30.77 -10.20
N SER A 69 39.74 31.90 -9.85
CA SER A 69 40.16 32.67 -8.67
C SER A 69 39.63 31.94 -7.42
N PRO A 70 40.43 31.73 -6.36
CA PRO A 70 39.99 31.11 -5.11
C PRO A 70 38.84 31.86 -4.41
N TYR A 71 38.56 33.09 -4.87
CA TYR A 71 37.46 33.91 -4.41
C TYR A 71 36.59 34.31 -5.61
N PRO A 72 35.26 34.32 -5.47
CA PRO A 72 34.37 34.74 -6.55
C PRO A 72 34.73 36.18 -6.97
N ASP A 73 34.83 36.42 -8.27
CA ASP A 73 35.16 37.72 -8.82
C ASP A 73 34.00 38.70 -8.60
N TYR A 74 34.12 39.53 -7.55
CA TYR A 74 33.13 40.53 -7.18
C TYR A 74 33.16 41.78 -8.07
N SER A 75 34.12 41.89 -9.01
CA SER A 75 34.28 43.07 -9.87
C SER A 75 33.10 43.26 -10.84
N LYS A 76 32.44 42.17 -11.22
CA LYS A 76 31.22 42.15 -12.04
C LYS A 76 29.94 41.92 -11.21
N GLY A 77 30.02 42.17 -9.90
CA GLY A 77 28.89 42.03 -9.00
C GLY A 77 27.85 43.15 -9.12
N PRO A 78 26.64 42.97 -8.58
CA PRO A 78 25.64 44.03 -8.53
C PRO A 78 26.21 45.25 -7.78
N SER A 79 25.78 46.44 -8.18
CA SER A 79 26.33 47.69 -7.66
C SER A 79 26.19 47.74 -6.14
N ALA A 80 27.06 48.48 -5.45
CA ALA A 80 26.99 48.59 -3.98
C ALA A 80 25.61 49.09 -3.50
N LEU A 81 24.94 49.90 -4.31
CA LEU A 81 23.57 50.36 -4.07
C LEU A 81 22.54 49.23 -4.23
N ASP A 82 22.69 48.36 -5.22
CA ASP A 82 21.80 47.20 -5.39
C ASP A 82 21.89 46.26 -4.18
N LYS A 83 23.10 45.97 -3.69
CA LYS A 83 23.30 45.13 -2.50
C LYS A 83 22.74 45.79 -1.25
N ALA A 84 22.96 47.10 -1.07
CA ALA A 84 22.38 47.85 0.04
C ALA A 84 20.85 47.87 -0.03
N SER A 85 20.26 47.98 -1.23
CA SER A 85 18.82 47.95 -1.43
C SER A 85 18.22 46.57 -1.11
N GLN A 86 18.87 45.49 -1.54
CA GLN A 86 18.44 44.12 -1.22
C GLN A 86 18.50 43.85 0.29
N LEU A 87 19.53 44.37 0.97
CA LEU A 87 19.70 44.21 2.41
C LEU A 87 18.71 45.07 3.22
N LEU A 88 18.51 46.34 2.83
CA LEU A 88 17.62 47.28 3.54
C LEU A 88 16.14 47.01 3.28
N PHE A 89 15.77 46.65 2.05
CA PHE A 89 14.40 46.32 1.66
C PHE A 89 14.08 44.83 1.80
N LEU A 90 15.04 44.00 2.24
CA LEU A 90 14.87 42.58 2.54
C LEU A 90 14.16 41.82 1.41
N THR A 91 14.48 42.14 0.16
CA THR A 91 13.76 41.63 -1.02
C THR A 91 13.81 40.11 -1.12
N GLU A 92 14.90 39.50 -0.64
CA GLU A 92 15.06 38.04 -0.54
C GLU A 92 14.10 37.42 0.48
N ILE A 93 13.82 38.10 1.60
CA ILE A 93 12.84 37.63 2.59
C ILE A 93 11.43 37.74 2.01
N VAL A 94 11.11 38.83 1.30
CA VAL A 94 9.80 39.01 0.65
C VAL A 94 9.58 37.95 -0.43
N ARG A 95 10.62 37.63 -1.22
CA ARG A 95 10.58 36.55 -2.21
C ARG A 95 10.33 35.20 -1.55
N GLY A 96 10.99 34.90 -0.43
CA GLY A 96 10.75 33.67 0.35
C GLY A 96 9.34 33.61 0.93
N MET A 97 8.86 34.73 1.49
CA MET A 97 7.51 34.85 2.04
C MET A 97 6.43 34.64 0.97
N TRP A 98 6.66 35.11 -0.25
CA TRP A 98 5.74 34.92 -1.37
C TRP A 98 5.55 33.43 -1.71
N ILE A 99 6.62 32.64 -1.70
CA ILE A 99 6.55 31.18 -1.94
C ILE A 99 5.75 30.48 -0.84
N VAL A 100 5.94 30.90 0.42
CA VAL A 100 5.18 30.36 1.56
C VAL A 100 3.69 30.73 1.44
N LEU A 101 3.39 31.97 1.04
CA LEU A 101 2.02 32.43 0.80
C LEU A 101 1.34 31.63 -0.33
N GLU A 102 2.06 31.35 -1.41
CA GLU A 102 1.56 30.49 -2.49
C GLU A 102 1.26 29.06 -1.99
N GLN A 103 2.11 28.51 -1.13
CA GLN A 103 1.90 27.19 -0.53
C GLN A 103 0.72 27.17 0.45
N PHE A 104 0.46 28.27 1.16
CA PHE A 104 -0.67 28.40 2.09
C PHE A 104 -2.03 28.27 1.40
N PHE A 105 -2.15 28.73 0.14
CA PHE A 105 -3.39 28.63 -0.63
C PHE A 105 -3.56 27.31 -1.40
N ARG A 106 -2.56 26.41 -1.40
CA ARG A 106 -2.73 25.08 -1.98
C ARG A 106 -3.50 24.17 -1.01
N PRO A 107 -4.36 23.27 -1.52
CA PRO A 107 -5.01 22.28 -0.67
C PRO A 107 -3.96 21.37 0.00
N PRO A 108 -4.18 20.93 1.26
CA PRO A 108 -3.23 20.08 1.96
C PRO A 108 -3.21 18.66 1.37
N TYR A 109 -2.05 18.01 1.40
CA TYR A 109 -1.87 16.61 0.97
C TYR A 109 -2.20 15.59 2.07
N THR A 110 -2.71 16.04 3.22
CA THR A 110 -2.98 15.19 4.39
C THR A 110 -4.18 14.30 4.14
N ILE A 111 -3.97 12.98 4.25
CA ILE A 111 -5.06 12.00 4.31
C ILE A 111 -5.62 11.92 5.73
N MET A 112 -6.92 11.64 5.86
CA MET A 112 -7.58 11.55 7.17
C MET A 112 -7.44 10.15 7.76
N TYR A 113 -6.23 9.79 8.21
CA TYR A 113 -6.02 8.56 8.97
C TYR A 113 -6.78 8.63 10.31
N PRO A 114 -7.56 7.62 10.73
CA PRO A 114 -7.63 6.22 10.24
C PRO A 114 -8.75 5.92 9.23
N PHE A 115 -9.56 6.90 8.84
CA PHE A 115 -10.72 6.69 7.95
C PHE A 115 -10.30 6.49 6.49
N GLU A 116 -9.24 7.17 6.07
CA GLU A 116 -8.62 7.04 4.76
C GLU A 116 -7.21 6.48 4.94
N LYS A 117 -6.90 5.36 4.30
CA LYS A 117 -5.57 4.73 4.30
C LYS A 117 -4.86 4.98 2.96
N GLY A 118 -3.54 5.02 3.00
CA GLY A 118 -2.73 5.12 1.79
C GLY A 118 -2.93 3.90 0.87
N PRO A 119 -2.81 4.06 -0.46
CA PRO A 119 -2.91 2.93 -1.38
C PRO A 119 -1.72 1.98 -1.17
N LEU A 120 -2.01 0.69 -0.99
CA LEU A 120 -1.01 -0.37 -0.87
C LEU A 120 -0.92 -1.16 -2.19
N SER A 121 0.29 -1.63 -2.51
CA SER A 121 0.49 -2.56 -3.62
C SER A 121 0.21 -4.01 -3.19
N ALA A 122 -0.12 -4.89 -4.13
CA ALA A 122 -0.29 -6.32 -3.85
C ALA A 122 1.00 -7.01 -3.34
N ARG A 123 2.17 -6.42 -3.59
CA ARG A 123 3.49 -6.88 -3.13
C ARG A 123 3.90 -6.33 -1.77
N PHE A 124 3.02 -5.62 -1.08
CA PHE A 124 3.36 -5.06 0.22
C PHE A 124 3.73 -6.18 1.22
N ARG A 125 4.75 -5.91 2.03
CA ARG A 125 5.33 -6.85 3.00
C ARG A 125 4.96 -6.39 4.42
N GLY A 126 4.04 -7.10 5.06
CA GLY A 126 3.54 -6.80 6.40
C GLY A 126 3.64 -7.98 7.37
N GLU A 127 2.61 -8.18 8.18
CA GLU A 127 2.55 -9.23 9.19
C GLU A 127 2.68 -10.63 8.56
N HIS A 128 3.43 -11.53 9.21
CA HIS A 128 3.62 -12.88 8.69
C HIS A 128 2.39 -13.76 8.99
N ALA A 129 2.08 -14.64 8.05
CA ALA A 129 1.00 -15.61 8.17
C ALA A 129 1.42 -16.99 7.67
N LEU A 130 0.96 -18.05 8.34
CA LEU A 130 1.04 -19.42 7.84
C LEU A 130 -0.29 -19.80 7.20
N ARG A 131 -0.22 -20.25 5.95
CA ARG A 131 -1.40 -20.61 5.17
C ARG A 131 -1.73 -22.09 5.25
N ARG A 132 -3.00 -22.37 4.94
CA ARG A 132 -3.53 -23.73 4.77
C ARG A 132 -3.80 -24.01 3.30
N TYR A 133 -3.84 -25.29 2.97
CA TYR A 133 -4.39 -25.77 1.71
C TYR A 133 -5.93 -25.62 1.74
N PRO A 134 -6.61 -25.68 0.57
CA PRO A 134 -8.08 -25.64 0.52
C PRO A 134 -8.77 -26.79 1.27
N ASN A 135 -8.05 -27.88 1.57
CA ASN A 135 -8.53 -29.00 2.40
C ASN A 135 -8.45 -28.73 3.91
N GLY A 136 -7.93 -27.56 4.34
CA GLY A 136 -7.75 -27.18 5.74
C GLY A 136 -6.42 -27.62 6.38
N GLU A 137 -5.61 -28.41 5.66
CA GLU A 137 -4.31 -28.86 6.14
C GLU A 137 -3.27 -27.74 6.04
N GLU A 138 -2.34 -27.66 7.00
CA GLU A 138 -1.25 -26.68 6.95
C GLU A 138 -0.32 -26.93 5.75
N ARG A 139 0.12 -25.87 5.08
CA ARG A 139 1.03 -25.99 3.94
C ARG A 139 2.46 -26.35 4.33
N CYS A 140 2.88 -25.98 5.55
CA CYS A 140 4.26 -26.13 5.99
C CYS A 140 4.67 -27.61 6.09
N ILE A 141 5.71 -27.99 5.35
CA ILE A 141 6.31 -29.34 5.34
C ILE A 141 7.58 -29.44 6.19
N ALA A 142 7.83 -28.45 7.06
CA ALA A 142 9.00 -28.39 7.92
C ALA A 142 10.35 -28.55 7.18
N CYS A 143 10.50 -27.93 5.99
CA CYS A 143 11.72 -28.05 5.18
C CYS A 143 12.91 -27.24 5.70
N LYS A 144 12.68 -26.29 6.63
CA LYS A 144 13.68 -25.39 7.24
C LYS A 144 14.44 -24.46 6.29
N LEU A 145 14.02 -24.34 5.03
CA LEU A 145 14.61 -23.37 4.09
C LEU A 145 14.41 -21.92 4.55
N CYS A 146 13.22 -21.60 5.09
CA CYS A 146 12.91 -20.25 5.57
C CYS A 146 13.79 -19.83 6.76
N GLU A 147 14.19 -20.79 7.61
CA GLU A 147 15.11 -20.56 8.72
C GLU A 147 16.54 -20.32 8.20
N ALA A 148 16.99 -21.10 7.23
CA ALA A 148 18.31 -20.96 6.64
C ALA A 148 18.51 -19.64 5.86
N ILE A 149 17.47 -19.17 5.15
CA ILE A 149 17.56 -17.94 4.34
C ILE A 149 17.36 -16.65 5.16
N CYS A 150 16.84 -16.75 6.38
CA CYS A 150 16.51 -15.58 7.19
C CYS A 150 17.80 -14.81 7.54
N PRO A 151 18.00 -13.58 7.04
CA PRO A 151 19.26 -12.85 7.25
C PRO A 151 19.45 -12.45 8.72
N ALA A 152 18.35 -12.25 9.46
CA ALA A 152 18.36 -11.89 10.87
C ALA A 152 18.19 -13.08 11.83
N GLN A 153 18.10 -14.31 11.30
CA GLN A 153 17.89 -15.54 12.09
C GLN A 153 16.73 -15.37 13.12
N ALA A 154 15.62 -14.82 12.65
CA ALA A 154 14.43 -14.53 13.46
C ALA A 154 13.53 -15.76 13.66
N ILE A 155 13.65 -16.75 12.78
CA ILE A 155 12.78 -17.93 12.72
C ILE A 155 13.47 -19.10 13.44
N THR A 156 12.73 -19.88 14.21
CA THR A 156 13.21 -21.14 14.80
C THR A 156 12.21 -22.25 14.52
N ILE A 157 12.68 -23.36 13.93
CA ILE A 157 11.81 -24.45 13.47
C ILE A 157 12.25 -25.79 14.05
N GLU A 158 11.30 -26.47 14.71
CA GLU A 158 11.44 -27.85 15.15
C GLU A 158 10.43 -28.73 14.40
N SER A 159 10.86 -29.94 14.02
CA SER A 159 10.09 -30.81 13.13
C SER A 159 10.02 -32.21 13.70
N GLU A 160 8.81 -32.76 13.78
CA GLU A 160 8.56 -34.14 14.19
C GLU A 160 7.63 -34.83 13.17
N ALA A 161 7.67 -36.16 13.15
CA ALA A 161 6.74 -36.94 12.36
C ALA A 161 5.39 -37.00 13.10
N ARG A 162 4.31 -36.64 12.41
CA ARG A 162 2.96 -36.83 12.93
C ARG A 162 2.55 -38.30 12.83
N GLU A 163 1.49 -38.69 13.54
CA GLU A 163 0.89 -40.04 13.51
C GLU A 163 0.59 -40.52 12.08
N ASP A 164 0.25 -39.60 11.16
CA ASP A 164 -0.03 -39.88 9.75
C ASP A 164 1.25 -40.12 8.91
N GLY A 165 2.43 -40.09 9.52
CA GLY A 165 3.73 -40.20 8.84
C GLY A 165 4.19 -38.93 8.11
N SER A 166 3.35 -37.89 8.08
CA SER A 166 3.73 -36.59 7.49
C SER A 166 4.67 -35.80 8.41
N ARG A 167 5.69 -35.16 7.83
CA ARG A 167 6.58 -34.24 8.56
C ARG A 167 5.89 -32.90 8.77
N ARG A 168 5.73 -32.50 10.02
CA ARG A 168 5.11 -31.22 10.40
C ARG A 168 5.95 -30.50 11.46
N THR A 169 5.68 -29.21 11.62
CA THR A 169 6.37 -28.40 12.62
C THR A 169 5.69 -28.54 13.97
N THR A 170 6.44 -28.88 15.00
CA THR A 170 5.96 -28.80 16.39
C THR A 170 6.08 -27.39 16.91
N ARG A 171 7.23 -26.78 16.64
CA ARG A 171 7.54 -25.39 16.96
C ARG A 171 7.88 -24.63 15.69
N TYR A 172 7.22 -23.49 15.51
CA TYR A 172 7.49 -22.55 14.43
C TYR A 172 7.31 -21.16 14.99
N ASP A 173 8.41 -20.59 15.47
CA ASP A 173 8.38 -19.31 16.17
C ASP A 173 9.11 -18.26 15.35
N ILE A 174 8.54 -17.06 15.29
CA ILE A 174 9.16 -15.90 14.66
C ILE A 174 9.23 -14.78 15.69
N ASP A 175 10.43 -14.28 15.93
CA ASP A 175 10.62 -13.06 16.69
C ASP A 175 10.48 -11.84 15.77
N MET A 176 9.35 -11.14 15.86
CA MET A 176 9.09 -9.94 15.05
C MET A 176 10.00 -8.76 15.42
N THR A 177 10.68 -8.81 16.58
CA THR A 177 11.67 -7.80 16.96
C THR A 177 13.01 -7.98 16.23
N LYS A 178 13.31 -9.21 15.81
CA LYS A 178 14.48 -9.52 14.96
C LYS A 178 14.16 -9.46 13.47
N CYS A 179 12.92 -9.74 13.09
CA CYS A 179 12.52 -9.77 11.69
C CYS A 179 12.67 -8.39 11.03
N ILE A 180 13.29 -8.35 9.85
CA ILE A 180 13.50 -7.13 9.06
C ILE A 180 12.50 -6.98 7.90
N TYR A 181 11.48 -7.84 7.81
CA TYR A 181 10.43 -7.82 6.77
C TYR A 181 10.96 -7.79 5.33
N CYS A 182 12.03 -8.56 5.08
CA CYS A 182 12.68 -8.64 3.76
C CYS A 182 11.91 -9.52 2.75
N GLY A 183 11.04 -10.41 3.21
CA GLY A 183 10.29 -11.32 2.34
C GLY A 183 11.02 -12.50 1.72
N PHE A 184 12.28 -12.75 2.10
CA PHE A 184 13.00 -13.94 1.61
C PHE A 184 12.35 -15.25 2.05
N CYS A 185 11.68 -15.27 3.21
CA CYS A 185 10.94 -16.44 3.67
C CYS A 185 9.76 -16.80 2.74
N GLN A 186 9.10 -15.80 2.15
CA GLN A 186 7.99 -15.97 1.22
C GLN A 186 8.46 -16.46 -0.16
N GLU A 187 9.66 -16.09 -0.59
CA GLU A 187 10.22 -16.51 -1.89
C GLU A 187 10.94 -17.86 -1.79
N ALA A 188 11.57 -18.15 -0.65
CA ALA A 188 12.29 -19.40 -0.43
C ALA A 188 11.37 -20.60 -0.11
N CYS A 189 10.09 -20.35 0.22
CA CYS A 189 9.19 -21.43 0.60
C CYS A 189 8.72 -22.22 -0.64
N PRO A 190 9.06 -23.53 -0.75
CA PRO A 190 8.73 -24.31 -1.96
C PRO A 190 7.23 -24.61 -2.11
N VAL A 191 6.44 -24.39 -1.06
CA VAL A 191 5.01 -24.74 -0.96
C VAL A 191 4.14 -23.53 -0.61
N ASP A 192 4.70 -22.32 -0.63
CA ASP A 192 4.01 -21.08 -0.24
C ASP A 192 3.32 -21.17 1.14
N ALA A 193 4.01 -21.78 2.12
CA ALA A 193 3.45 -21.97 3.46
C ALA A 193 3.49 -20.70 4.32
N ILE A 194 4.59 -19.94 4.26
CA ILE A 194 4.73 -18.66 4.94
C ILE A 194 4.64 -17.54 3.92
N VAL A 195 3.85 -16.52 4.23
CA VAL A 195 3.64 -15.35 3.39
C VAL A 195 3.61 -14.10 4.26
N GLU A 196 3.96 -12.97 3.65
CA GLU A 196 3.77 -11.65 4.26
C GLU A 196 2.40 -11.11 3.81
N THR A 197 1.61 -10.66 4.78
CA THR A 197 0.26 -10.11 4.54
C THR A 197 0.31 -8.61 4.32
N GLN A 198 -0.84 -8.00 4.00
CA GLN A 198 -0.97 -6.55 3.90
C GLN A 198 -1.22 -5.87 5.26
N ASN A 199 -1.33 -6.63 6.35
CA ASN A 199 -1.53 -6.04 7.67
C ASN A 199 -0.23 -5.38 8.16
N GLN A 200 -0.29 -4.07 8.38
CA GLN A 200 0.81 -3.27 8.93
C GLN A 200 0.53 -2.74 10.34
N GLU A 201 -0.72 -2.84 10.80
CA GLU A 201 -1.22 -2.23 12.04
C GLU A 201 -1.32 -3.28 13.15
N PHE A 202 -0.17 -3.77 13.62
CA PHE A 202 -0.07 -4.77 14.68
C PHE A 202 0.88 -4.36 15.81
N SER A 203 0.99 -3.06 16.08
CA SER A 203 1.73 -2.56 17.23
C SER A 203 1.13 -3.09 18.53
N THR A 204 1.97 -3.64 19.40
CA THR A 204 1.59 -4.20 20.70
C THR A 204 2.20 -3.38 21.83
N GLU A 205 1.60 -3.48 23.02
CA GLU A 205 2.08 -2.77 24.22
C GLU A 205 3.28 -3.46 24.85
N THR A 206 3.33 -4.79 24.77
CA THR A 206 4.40 -5.62 25.36
C THR A 206 5.29 -6.24 24.28
N ARG A 207 6.51 -6.60 24.67
CA ARG A 207 7.49 -7.24 23.77
C ARG A 207 7.14 -8.71 23.53
N GLU A 208 6.61 -9.37 24.55
CA GLU A 208 6.26 -10.78 24.56
C GLU A 208 5.22 -11.09 23.49
N GLU A 209 4.30 -10.16 23.23
CA GLU A 209 3.31 -10.29 22.16
C GLU A 209 3.91 -10.30 20.74
N LEU A 210 5.12 -9.76 20.55
CA LEU A 210 5.87 -9.76 19.28
C LEU A 210 6.68 -11.03 19.03
N LEU A 211 6.75 -11.94 20.02
CA LEU A 211 7.25 -13.30 19.81
C LEU A 211 6.09 -14.17 19.37
N TYR A 212 6.02 -14.42 18.07
CA TYR A 212 4.89 -15.13 17.48
C TYR A 212 5.16 -16.63 17.50
N ASN A 213 4.22 -17.37 18.11
CA ASN A 213 4.18 -18.82 18.04
C ASN A 213 3.49 -19.29 16.75
N LYS A 214 3.64 -20.58 16.43
CA LYS A 214 2.98 -21.24 15.29
C LYS A 214 1.47 -20.97 15.23
N GLU A 215 0.80 -21.04 16.38
CA GLU A 215 -0.64 -20.85 16.49
C GLU A 215 -1.07 -19.43 16.09
N LYS A 216 -0.33 -18.41 16.54
CA LYS A 216 -0.60 -17.01 16.18
C LYS A 216 -0.45 -16.78 14.68
N LEU A 217 0.58 -17.36 14.07
CA LEU A 217 0.81 -17.26 12.63
C LEU A 217 -0.27 -17.97 11.81
N LEU A 218 -0.81 -19.09 12.30
CA LEU A 218 -1.94 -19.78 11.68
C LEU A 218 -3.23 -18.96 11.82
N MET A 219 -3.50 -18.37 12.99
CA MET A 219 -4.66 -17.48 13.19
C MET A 219 -4.60 -16.27 12.24
N ASN A 220 -3.41 -15.70 12.02
CA ASN A 220 -3.20 -14.63 11.07
C ASN A 220 -3.49 -15.08 9.63
N GLY A 221 -3.05 -16.28 9.27
CA GLY A 221 -3.37 -16.90 7.98
C GLY A 221 -4.85 -17.10 7.79
N ASP A 222 -5.53 -17.70 8.77
CA ASP A 222 -6.97 -17.96 8.71
C ASP A 222 -7.79 -16.66 8.60
N ARG A 223 -7.34 -15.55 9.22
CA ARG A 223 -7.95 -14.21 9.09
C ARG A 223 -7.70 -13.57 7.72
N ALA A 224 -6.49 -13.67 7.19
CA ALA A 224 -6.05 -12.94 6.00
C ALA A 224 -6.08 -13.76 4.70
N GLU A 225 -6.40 -15.06 4.75
CA GLU A 225 -6.40 -15.96 3.60
C GLU A 225 -7.08 -15.42 2.33
N PRO A 226 -8.29 -14.81 2.37
CA PRO A 226 -8.93 -14.31 1.15
C PRO A 226 -8.14 -13.16 0.49
N GLU A 227 -7.54 -12.28 1.30
CA GLU A 227 -6.72 -11.16 0.84
C GLU A 227 -5.39 -11.66 0.26
N ILE A 228 -4.72 -12.56 0.99
CA ILE A 228 -3.47 -13.18 0.54
C ILE A 228 -3.70 -13.94 -0.78
N GLN A 229 -4.81 -14.68 -0.91
CA GLN A 229 -5.12 -15.41 -2.14
C GLN A 229 -5.36 -14.46 -3.32
N ALA A 230 -6.06 -13.34 -3.11
CA ALA A 230 -6.25 -12.32 -4.14
C ALA A 230 -4.91 -11.71 -4.60
N ASN A 231 -4.02 -11.41 -3.65
CA ASN A 231 -2.69 -10.84 -3.94
C ASN A 231 -1.76 -11.85 -4.63
N LEU A 232 -1.75 -13.11 -4.22
CA LEU A 232 -0.98 -14.12 -4.95
C LEU A 232 -1.53 -14.36 -6.36
N GLN A 233 -2.85 -14.30 -6.54
CA GLN A 233 -3.47 -14.45 -7.85
C GLN A 233 -3.10 -13.30 -8.79
N SER A 234 -2.99 -12.06 -8.30
CA SER A 234 -2.52 -10.94 -9.12
C SER A 234 -1.03 -11.06 -9.48
N GLU A 235 -0.21 -11.66 -8.60
CA GLU A 235 1.25 -11.69 -8.75
C GLU A 235 1.86 -13.01 -9.24
N HIS A 236 1.07 -14.05 -9.49
CA HIS A 236 1.55 -15.38 -9.88
C HIS A 236 2.48 -15.41 -11.11
N PHE A 237 2.42 -14.42 -12.00
CA PHE A 237 3.25 -14.35 -13.21
C PHE A 237 4.68 -13.84 -12.97
N TYR A 238 4.91 -13.07 -11.90
CA TYR A 238 6.18 -12.38 -11.63
C TYR A 238 7.05 -13.09 -10.59
N ARG A 239 6.71 -14.35 -10.27
CA ARG A 239 7.27 -15.11 -9.16
C ARG A 239 7.99 -16.36 -9.64
#